data_AF-A0A9P1AHX2-F1
#
_entry.id   AF-A0A9P1AHX2-F1
#
_cell.length_a   1.000
_cell.length_b   1.000
_cell.length_c   1.000
_cell.angle_alpha   90.00
_cell.angle_beta   90.00
_cell.angle_gamma   90.00
#
_symmetry.space_group_name_H-M   'P 1'
#
loop_
_entity.id
_entity.type
_entity.pdbx_description
1 polymer ?
#
loop_
_entity_poly.entity_id
_entity_poly.type
_entity_poly.pdbx_seq_one_letter_code
_entity_poly.pdbx_strand_id
1 'polypeptide(L)'
;MCEEEEEVPIRKFMFHNLTVCDRGHVTYQEIRQAIVHTLAQIGFRVPGISVLVEQFDAMPDGNASVDHRFWATFQVDRPSAAAIFEQRHGRNEQIAHLNSTENRTIETHLNLRQYKGLRYEAVKATLRATAKKLAKKCYRDSDGYSLEVVKDTIHLKRDGRHVGILTVQSLAENHRDAVERVIRRLPGDLAMRMRKLTRRIGQESPANTITSAAKSPGRSIPPTPPPVGKQGFRRPDTPRHVA
;
A
#
# COMPACT_ATOMS: atom_id res chain seq x y z
N MET A 1 9.47 20.18 -29.77
CA MET A 1 9.22 19.69 -28.40
C MET A 1 8.19 18.59 -28.53
N CYS A 2 8.59 17.33 -28.37
CA CYS A 2 7.66 16.22 -28.37
C CYS A 2 6.97 16.24 -27.01
N GLU A 3 5.68 16.53 -26.99
CA GLU A 3 4.85 16.31 -25.81
C GLU A 3 4.97 14.83 -25.47
N GLU A 4 5.62 14.50 -24.36
CA GLU A 4 5.51 13.17 -23.77
C GLU A 4 4.04 12.99 -23.43
N GLU A 5 3.28 12.31 -24.30
CA GLU A 5 1.93 11.87 -24.00
C GLU A 5 1.99 11.13 -22.66
N GLU A 6 1.43 11.75 -21.62
CA GLU A 6 1.39 11.21 -20.28
C GLU A 6 0.59 9.90 -20.37
N GLU A 7 1.31 8.78 -20.46
CA GLU A 7 0.74 7.48 -20.78
C GLU A 7 -0.21 7.08 -19.65
N VAL A 8 -1.50 7.32 -19.85
CA VAL A 8 -2.55 7.07 -18.85
C VAL A 8 -2.37 5.65 -18.33
N PRO A 9 -2.09 5.47 -17.02
CA PRO A 9 -1.66 4.18 -16.50
C PRO A 9 -2.75 3.15 -16.73
N ILE A 10 -2.39 2.08 -17.45
CA ILE A 10 -3.27 0.92 -17.67
C ILE A 10 -3.73 0.41 -16.30
N ARG A 11 -5.04 0.52 -16.05
CA ARG A 11 -5.61 0.18 -14.75
C ARG A 11 -5.87 -1.32 -14.73
N LYS A 12 -5.07 -2.01 -13.92
CA LYS A 12 -5.22 -3.43 -13.67
C LYS A 12 -6.11 -3.65 -12.45
N PHE A 13 -6.86 -4.74 -12.46
CA PHE A 13 -7.78 -5.14 -11.41
C PHE A 13 -7.49 -6.57 -10.97
N MET A 14 -7.94 -6.91 -9.77
CA MET A 14 -7.84 -8.25 -9.22
C MET A 14 -9.10 -8.61 -8.45
N PHE A 15 -9.67 -9.76 -8.77
CA PHE A 15 -10.66 -10.42 -7.92
C PHE A 15 -9.99 -11.48 -7.04
N HIS A 16 -10.42 -11.55 -5.78
CA HIS A 16 -10.18 -12.71 -4.91
C HIS A 16 -11.53 -13.38 -4.63
N ASN A 17 -11.51 -14.72 -4.48
CA ASN A 17 -12.71 -15.53 -4.28
C ASN A 17 -13.76 -15.32 -5.40
N LEU A 18 -13.28 -15.19 -6.64
CA LEU A 18 -14.14 -15.20 -7.83
C LEU A 18 -14.67 -16.63 -8.00
N THR A 19 -15.99 -16.77 -8.05
CA THR A 19 -16.63 -18.08 -8.26
C THR A 19 -16.88 -18.27 -9.74
N VAL A 20 -16.48 -19.43 -10.26
CA VAL A 20 -16.69 -19.83 -11.66
C VAL A 20 -17.60 -21.05 -11.66
N CYS A 21 -18.61 -21.09 -12.54
CA CYS A 21 -19.50 -22.23 -12.65
C CYS A 21 -18.71 -23.48 -13.06
N ASP A 22 -18.90 -24.57 -12.32
CA ASP A 22 -18.07 -25.77 -12.33
C ASP A 22 -18.33 -26.70 -13.51
N ARG A 23 -17.27 -27.02 -14.28
CA ARG A 23 -17.11 -28.25 -15.10
C ARG A 23 -15.64 -28.63 -15.32
N GLY A 24 -14.81 -28.69 -14.27
CA GLY A 24 -13.44 -29.22 -14.36
C GLY A 24 -12.35 -28.17 -14.62
N HIS A 25 -11.52 -28.34 -15.66
CA HIS A 25 -10.39 -27.44 -15.94
C HIS A 25 -10.87 -26.07 -16.41
N VAL A 26 -10.80 -25.08 -15.52
CA VAL A 26 -11.21 -23.71 -15.80
C VAL A 26 -10.29 -23.04 -16.81
N THR A 27 -10.90 -22.44 -17.83
CA THR A 27 -10.25 -21.75 -18.93
C THR A 27 -10.20 -20.23 -18.72
N TYR A 28 -9.30 -19.56 -19.44
CA TYR A 28 -9.25 -18.10 -19.51
C TYR A 28 -10.58 -17.46 -19.93
N GLN A 29 -11.35 -18.13 -20.81
CA GLN A 29 -12.64 -17.64 -21.28
C GLN A 29 -13.71 -17.70 -20.19
N GLU A 30 -13.75 -18.76 -19.40
CA GLU A 30 -14.69 -18.90 -18.28
C GLU A 30 -14.37 -17.87 -17.18
N ILE A 31 -13.10 -17.66 -16.86
CA ILE A 31 -12.67 -16.61 -15.93
C ILE A 31 -13.09 -15.23 -16.44
N ARG A 32 -12.88 -14.96 -17.74
CA ARG A 32 -13.31 -13.70 -18.36
C ARG A 32 -14.82 -13.50 -18.21
N GLN A 33 -15.63 -14.53 -18.49
CA GLN A 33 -17.08 -14.46 -18.35
C GLN A 33 -17.50 -14.25 -16.89
N ALA A 34 -16.88 -14.95 -15.94
CA ALA A 34 -17.11 -14.77 -14.53
C ALA A 34 -16.77 -13.34 -14.06
N ILE A 35 -15.67 -12.75 -14.55
CA ILE A 35 -15.31 -11.36 -14.28
C ILE A 35 -16.38 -10.40 -14.81
N VAL A 36 -16.80 -10.54 -16.06
CA VAL A 36 -17.82 -9.66 -16.67
C VAL A 36 -19.14 -9.77 -15.90
N HIS A 37 -19.58 -10.99 -15.61
CA HIS A 37 -20.79 -11.24 -14.83
C HIS A 37 -20.71 -10.64 -13.44
N THR A 38 -19.61 -10.87 -12.73
CA THR A 38 -19.40 -10.36 -11.37
C THR A 38 -19.36 -8.83 -11.34
N LEU A 39 -18.69 -8.18 -12.32
CA LEU A 39 -18.70 -6.73 -12.45
C LEU A 39 -20.13 -6.20 -12.66
N ALA A 40 -20.93 -6.88 -13.47
CA ALA A 40 -22.34 -6.53 -13.69
C ALA A 40 -23.20 -6.74 -12.43
N GLN A 41 -22.97 -7.81 -11.64
CA GLN A 41 -23.65 -8.05 -10.35
C GLN A 41 -23.28 -7.01 -9.30
N ILE A 42 -22.02 -6.58 -9.25
CA ILE A 42 -21.59 -5.43 -8.46
C ILE A 42 -22.22 -4.13 -9.02
N GLY A 43 -22.80 -4.17 -10.21
CA GLY A 43 -23.56 -3.08 -10.81
C GLY A 43 -22.71 -2.09 -11.61
N PHE A 44 -21.46 -2.45 -11.94
CA PHE A 44 -20.69 -1.72 -12.94
C PHE A 44 -21.36 -1.87 -14.31
N ARG A 45 -21.91 -0.77 -14.83
CA ARG A 45 -22.55 -0.73 -16.14
C ARG A 45 -21.53 -0.23 -17.15
N VAL A 46 -20.85 -1.17 -17.81
CA VAL A 46 -19.83 -0.87 -18.82
C VAL A 46 -20.18 -1.64 -20.10
N PRO A 47 -20.91 -1.02 -21.04
CA PRO A 47 -21.30 -1.68 -22.29
C PRO A 47 -20.07 -2.07 -23.10
N GLY A 48 -20.04 -3.30 -23.62
CA GLY A 48 -18.95 -3.77 -24.48
C GLY A 48 -17.59 -3.93 -23.79
N ILE A 49 -17.56 -4.05 -22.45
CA ILE A 49 -16.33 -4.19 -21.67
C ILE A 49 -15.40 -5.28 -22.24
N SER A 50 -14.18 -4.89 -22.60
CA SER A 50 -13.17 -5.81 -23.09
C SER A 50 -12.24 -6.20 -21.94
N VAL A 51 -12.48 -7.37 -21.35
CA VAL A 51 -11.65 -7.93 -20.28
C VAL A 51 -10.53 -8.78 -20.88
N LEU A 52 -9.29 -8.44 -20.57
CA LEU A 52 -8.10 -9.25 -20.81
C LEU A 52 -7.63 -9.85 -19.49
N VAL A 53 -7.78 -11.16 -19.33
CA VAL A 53 -7.30 -11.88 -18.14
C VAL A 53 -5.79 -12.10 -18.28
N GLU A 54 -5.01 -11.68 -17.28
CA GLU A 54 -3.56 -11.87 -17.28
C GLU A 54 -3.18 -13.20 -16.64
N GLN A 55 -3.62 -13.42 -15.41
CA GLN A 55 -3.32 -14.60 -14.62
C GLN A 55 -4.53 -14.96 -13.77
N PHE A 56 -4.71 -16.25 -13.53
CA PHE A 56 -5.63 -16.75 -12.54
C PHE A 56 -5.14 -18.09 -12.02
N ASP A 57 -5.55 -18.44 -10.81
CA ASP A 57 -5.35 -19.76 -10.23
C ASP A 57 -6.40 -20.01 -9.15
N ALA A 58 -6.52 -21.25 -8.71
CA ALA A 58 -7.36 -21.60 -7.58
C ALA A 58 -6.90 -20.81 -6.33
N MET A 59 -7.85 -20.49 -5.45
CA MET A 59 -7.50 -19.94 -4.14
C MET A 59 -6.62 -20.94 -3.38
N PRO A 60 -5.56 -20.50 -2.67
CA PRO A 60 -4.64 -21.41 -1.99
C PRO A 60 -5.21 -21.99 -0.67
N ASP A 61 -6.53 -22.05 -0.53
CA ASP A 61 -7.21 -22.66 0.61
C ASP A 61 -7.73 -24.06 0.21
N GLY A 62 -7.77 -24.98 1.18
CA GLY A 62 -8.13 -26.38 0.92
C GLY A 62 -9.56 -26.60 0.40
N ASN A 63 -10.40 -25.56 0.44
CA ASN A 63 -11.80 -25.61 0.01
C ASN A 63 -12.00 -25.00 -1.39
N ALA A 64 -10.98 -24.38 -1.98
CA ALA A 64 -11.09 -23.68 -3.26
C ALA A 64 -11.52 -24.58 -4.42
N SER A 65 -11.09 -25.85 -4.40
CA SER A 65 -11.47 -26.85 -5.41
C SER A 65 -12.92 -27.32 -5.27
N VAL A 66 -13.50 -27.22 -4.07
CA VAL A 66 -14.89 -27.62 -3.78
C VAL A 66 -15.85 -26.46 -4.07
N ASP A 67 -15.41 -25.24 -3.77
CA ASP A 67 -16.22 -24.02 -3.95
C ASP A 67 -15.99 -23.32 -5.30
N HIS A 68 -15.11 -23.89 -6.15
CA HIS A 68 -14.68 -23.33 -7.44
C HIS A 68 -14.26 -21.86 -7.34
N ARG A 69 -13.44 -21.57 -6.33
CA ARG A 69 -12.96 -20.21 -6.00
C ARG A 69 -11.58 -19.97 -6.59
N PHE A 70 -11.47 -18.88 -7.34
CA PHE A 70 -10.25 -18.47 -8.03
C PHE A 70 -9.86 -17.04 -7.62
N TRP A 71 -8.57 -16.74 -7.71
CA TRP A 71 -8.12 -15.36 -7.85
C TRP A 71 -7.79 -15.12 -9.31
N ALA A 72 -8.07 -13.90 -9.79
CA ALA A 72 -7.79 -13.53 -11.16
C ALA A 72 -7.32 -12.07 -11.23
N THR A 73 -6.24 -11.82 -11.96
CA THR A 73 -5.79 -10.49 -12.36
C THR A 73 -6.21 -10.24 -13.80
N PHE A 74 -6.72 -9.04 -14.06
CA PHE A 74 -7.24 -8.69 -15.38
C PHE A 74 -7.06 -7.20 -15.66
N GLN A 75 -7.12 -6.89 -16.95
CA GLN A 75 -7.17 -5.54 -17.46
C GLN A 75 -8.48 -5.32 -18.21
N VAL A 76 -8.86 -4.06 -18.33
CA VAL A 76 -9.92 -3.64 -19.23
C VAL A 76 -9.40 -2.53 -20.13
N ASP A 77 -10.05 -2.32 -21.27
CA ASP A 77 -9.76 -1.19 -22.14
C ASP A 77 -9.87 0.15 -21.40
N ARG A 78 -9.15 1.17 -21.89
CA ARG A 78 -9.07 2.49 -21.23
C ARG A 78 -10.46 3.11 -20.93
N PRO A 79 -11.42 3.14 -21.88
CA PRO A 79 -12.77 3.61 -21.62
C PRO A 79 -13.46 2.85 -20.49
N SER A 80 -13.41 1.52 -20.51
CA SER A 80 -13.99 0.68 -19.46
C SER A 80 -13.37 0.94 -18.08
N ALA A 81 -12.06 1.11 -18.02
CA ALA A 81 -11.34 1.41 -16.78
C ALA A 81 -11.74 2.76 -16.17
N ALA A 82 -12.01 3.76 -17.01
CA ALA A 82 -12.52 5.06 -16.58
C ALA A 82 -13.95 4.93 -16.03
N ALA A 83 -14.83 4.24 -16.75
CA ALA A 83 -16.21 4.02 -16.33
C ALA A 83 -16.30 3.27 -14.99
N ILE A 84 -15.50 2.21 -14.78
CA ILE A 84 -15.41 1.50 -13.49
C ILE A 84 -14.99 2.46 -12.37
N PHE A 85 -14.04 3.35 -12.64
CA PHE A 85 -13.55 4.28 -11.64
C PHE A 85 -14.58 5.35 -11.25
N GLU A 86 -15.29 5.91 -12.22
CA GLU A 86 -16.38 6.86 -11.97
C GLU A 86 -17.50 6.22 -11.16
N GLN A 87 -17.82 4.96 -11.46
CA GLN A 87 -18.88 4.20 -10.81
C GLN A 87 -18.48 3.56 -9.48
N ARG A 88 -17.25 3.77 -8.97
CA ARG A 88 -16.71 3.04 -7.80
C ARG A 88 -17.42 3.35 -6.49
N HIS A 89 -18.09 4.49 -6.39
CA HIS A 89 -18.75 4.90 -5.16
C HIS A 89 -19.94 3.98 -4.84
N GLY A 90 -20.08 3.53 -3.60
CA GLY A 90 -21.12 2.58 -3.17
C GLY A 90 -20.89 1.11 -3.56
N ARG A 91 -19.91 0.78 -4.42
CA ARG A 91 -19.71 -0.60 -4.91
C ARG A 91 -19.19 -1.56 -3.85
N ASN A 92 -18.50 -1.04 -2.83
CA ASN A 92 -18.08 -1.85 -1.68
C ASN A 92 -19.29 -2.37 -0.87
N GLU A 93 -20.37 -1.59 -0.78
CA GLU A 93 -21.60 -2.02 -0.09
C GLU A 93 -22.33 -3.10 -0.89
N GLN A 94 -22.33 -3.00 -2.21
CA GLN A 94 -22.88 -4.05 -3.09
C GLN A 94 -22.05 -5.34 -3.03
N ILE A 95 -20.72 -5.24 -2.98
CA ILE A 95 -19.87 -6.41 -2.73
C ILE A 95 -20.17 -7.02 -1.36
N ALA A 96 -20.35 -6.19 -0.32
CA ALA A 96 -20.73 -6.67 1.01
C ALA A 96 -22.11 -7.36 1.00
N HIS A 97 -23.07 -6.81 0.25
CA HIS A 97 -24.39 -7.41 0.08
C HIS A 97 -24.31 -8.78 -0.61
N LEU A 98 -23.59 -8.89 -1.73
CA LEU A 98 -23.35 -10.16 -2.43
C LEU A 98 -22.71 -11.21 -1.52
N ASN A 99 -21.73 -10.80 -0.71
CA ASN A 99 -21.09 -11.69 0.26
C ASN A 99 -22.06 -12.16 1.35
N SER A 100 -22.96 -11.29 1.82
CA SER A 100 -23.95 -11.64 2.85
C SER A 100 -25.05 -12.56 2.34
N THR A 101 -25.46 -12.43 1.08
CA THR A 101 -26.51 -13.26 0.47
C THR A 101 -26.07 -14.69 0.22
N GLU A 102 -24.77 -14.93 0.09
CA GLU A 102 -24.22 -16.25 -0.22
C GLU A 102 -23.74 -17.03 1.02
N ASN A 103 -24.07 -16.57 2.25
CA ASN A 103 -23.64 -17.19 3.52
C ASN A 103 -22.13 -17.49 3.56
N ARG A 104 -21.32 -16.64 2.93
CA ARG A 104 -19.87 -16.80 2.87
C ARG A 104 -19.25 -16.48 4.23
N THR A 105 -18.20 -17.20 4.62
CA THR A 105 -17.36 -16.76 5.75
C THR A 105 -16.52 -15.58 5.29
N ILE A 106 -16.03 -14.76 6.25
CA ILE A 106 -15.22 -13.57 5.95
C ILE A 106 -14.01 -13.91 5.04
N GLU A 107 -13.48 -15.13 5.17
CA GLU A 107 -12.35 -15.65 4.39
C GLU A 107 -12.70 -15.94 2.93
N THR A 108 -13.96 -16.26 2.64
CA THR A 108 -14.45 -16.58 1.28
C THR A 108 -15.16 -15.41 0.59
N HIS A 109 -15.21 -14.24 1.25
CA HIS A 109 -15.76 -13.02 0.67
C HIS A 109 -15.08 -12.65 -0.65
N LEU A 110 -15.90 -12.38 -1.67
CA LEU A 110 -15.50 -11.76 -2.92
C LEU A 110 -14.88 -10.38 -2.62
N ASN A 111 -13.74 -10.11 -3.25
CA ASN A 111 -13.05 -8.83 -3.12
C ASN A 111 -12.54 -8.34 -4.48
N LEU A 112 -12.98 -7.15 -4.91
CA LEU A 112 -12.40 -6.43 -6.04
C LEU A 112 -11.35 -5.43 -5.55
N ARG A 113 -10.14 -5.48 -6.11
CA ARG A 113 -9.06 -4.55 -5.79
C ARG A 113 -8.41 -4.01 -7.05
N GLN A 114 -7.88 -2.80 -6.96
CA GLN A 114 -6.94 -2.31 -7.98
C GLN A 114 -5.65 -3.10 -7.87
N TYR A 115 -5.27 -3.75 -8.96
CA TYR A 115 -4.00 -4.48 -9.05
C TYR A 115 -2.88 -3.49 -9.30
N LYS A 116 -1.98 -3.34 -8.33
CA LYS A 116 -0.86 -2.38 -8.38
C LYS A 116 0.34 -2.89 -9.21
N GLY A 117 0.18 -4.04 -9.86
CA GLY A 117 1.19 -4.62 -10.75
C GLY A 117 2.30 -5.38 -10.04
N LEU A 118 3.03 -6.17 -10.82
CA LEU A 118 4.16 -6.98 -10.37
C LEU A 118 5.28 -6.16 -9.70
N ARG A 119 5.45 -4.88 -10.05
CA ARG A 119 6.43 -4.00 -9.35
C ARG A 119 6.03 -3.82 -7.88
N TYR A 120 4.76 -3.57 -7.61
CA TYR A 120 4.27 -3.40 -6.24
C TYR A 120 4.37 -4.72 -5.45
N GLU A 121 4.05 -5.84 -6.07
CA GLU A 121 4.24 -7.16 -5.44
C GLU A 121 5.69 -7.41 -5.08
N ALA A 122 6.61 -7.15 -6.02
CA ALA A 122 8.03 -7.39 -5.80
C ALA A 122 8.57 -6.50 -4.66
N VAL A 123 8.13 -5.22 -4.61
CA VAL A 123 8.41 -4.29 -3.51
C VAL A 123 7.87 -4.86 -2.19
N LYS A 124 6.58 -5.20 -2.13
CA LYS A 124 5.93 -5.67 -0.89
C LYS A 124 6.52 -6.99 -0.39
N ALA A 125 6.83 -7.93 -1.29
CA ALA A 125 7.50 -9.19 -0.97
C ALA A 125 8.90 -8.95 -0.42
N THR A 126 9.65 -8.03 -1.04
CA THR A 126 10.98 -7.63 -0.55
C THR A 126 10.88 -7.02 0.85
N LEU A 127 9.95 -6.09 1.08
CA LEU A 127 9.74 -5.45 2.37
C LEU A 127 9.36 -6.47 3.46
N ARG A 128 8.42 -7.38 3.19
CA ARG A 128 8.03 -8.45 4.13
C ARG A 128 9.20 -9.34 4.52
N ALA A 129 9.96 -9.81 3.53
CA ALA A 129 11.10 -10.68 3.79
C ALA A 129 12.25 -9.94 4.48
N THR A 130 12.44 -8.65 4.19
CA THR A 130 13.45 -7.80 4.83
C THR A 130 13.04 -7.48 6.27
N ALA A 131 11.79 -7.08 6.51
CA ALA A 131 11.22 -6.88 7.84
C ALA A 131 11.37 -8.14 8.70
N LYS A 132 11.05 -9.33 8.15
CA LYS A 132 11.23 -10.60 8.85
C LYS A 132 12.69 -10.86 9.24
N LYS A 133 13.67 -10.48 8.41
CA LYS A 133 15.09 -10.61 8.74
C LYS A 133 15.54 -9.59 9.78
N LEU A 134 15.08 -8.35 9.69
CA LEU A 134 15.40 -7.28 10.65
C LEU A 134 14.77 -7.57 12.01
N ALA A 135 13.53 -8.07 12.04
CA ALA A 135 12.84 -8.45 13.27
C ALA A 135 13.54 -9.58 14.03
N LYS A 136 14.31 -10.46 13.35
CA LYS A 136 15.17 -11.43 14.05
C LYS A 136 16.32 -10.80 14.84
N LYS A 137 16.64 -9.53 14.54
CA LYS A 137 17.66 -8.75 15.25
C LYS A 137 17.06 -7.76 16.25
N CYS A 138 15.75 -7.54 16.22
CA CYS A 138 15.03 -6.72 17.18
C CYS A 138 14.41 -7.64 18.22
N TYR A 139 14.75 -7.45 19.48
CA TYR A 139 14.24 -8.27 20.57
C TYR A 139 13.16 -7.47 21.28
N ARG A 140 11.91 -7.64 20.82
CA ARG A 140 10.75 -6.90 21.32
C ARG A 140 10.68 -6.85 22.86
N ASP A 141 11.04 -7.96 23.51
CA ASP A 141 10.99 -8.11 24.96
C ASP A 141 12.12 -7.38 25.71
N SER A 142 13.21 -7.00 25.02
CA SER A 142 14.36 -6.31 25.62
C SER A 142 14.58 -4.89 25.11
N ASP A 143 14.18 -4.56 23.87
CA ASP A 143 14.43 -3.24 23.25
C ASP A 143 13.13 -2.47 22.93
N GLY A 144 11.97 -3.10 23.07
CA GLY A 144 10.65 -2.52 22.80
C GLY A 144 10.34 -2.33 21.31
N TYR A 145 11.27 -2.68 20.41
CA TYR A 145 11.11 -2.43 18.98
C TYR A 145 10.28 -3.52 18.28
N SER A 146 9.45 -3.09 17.34
CA SER A 146 8.71 -3.95 16.43
C SER A 146 8.66 -3.35 15.04
N LEU A 147 8.56 -4.22 14.03
CA LEU A 147 8.51 -3.84 12.62
C LEU A 147 7.20 -4.33 12.02
N GLU A 148 6.50 -3.45 11.33
CA GLU A 148 5.24 -3.77 10.65
C GLU A 148 5.30 -3.30 9.20
N VAL A 149 4.90 -4.14 8.25
CA VAL A 149 4.84 -3.74 6.83
C VAL A 149 3.47 -3.16 6.53
N VAL A 150 3.42 -1.85 6.24
CA VAL A 150 2.20 -1.13 5.89
C VAL A 150 2.33 -0.62 4.46
N LYS A 151 1.45 -1.07 3.57
CA LYS A 151 1.49 -0.75 2.12
C LYS A 151 2.87 -1.07 1.49
N ASP A 152 3.66 -0.04 1.19
CA ASP A 152 4.95 -0.04 0.52
C ASP A 152 6.10 0.45 1.42
N THR A 153 5.90 0.44 2.75
CA THR A 153 6.93 0.80 3.73
C THR A 153 6.95 -0.17 4.92
N ILE A 154 8.05 -0.15 5.68
CA ILE A 154 8.15 -0.81 6.99
C ILE A 154 8.07 0.28 8.05
N HIS A 155 7.09 0.18 8.93
CA HIS A 155 6.94 1.04 10.09
C HIS A 155 7.74 0.45 11.24
N LEU A 156 8.69 1.21 11.77
CA LEU A 156 9.40 0.92 13.01
C LEU A 156 8.59 1.49 14.17
N LYS A 157 8.22 0.63 15.10
CA LYS A 157 7.54 1.01 16.34
C LYS A 157 8.41 0.68 17.54
N ARG A 158 8.35 1.50 18.59
CA ARG A 158 8.93 1.23 19.91
C ARG A 158 7.82 1.37 20.95
N ASP A 159 7.59 0.32 21.73
CA ASP A 159 6.53 0.27 22.74
C ASP A 159 5.15 0.65 22.16
N GLY A 160 4.89 0.19 20.94
CA GLY A 160 3.66 0.47 20.19
C GLY A 160 3.59 1.86 19.52
N ARG A 161 4.51 2.78 19.82
CA ARG A 161 4.57 4.12 19.21
C ARG A 161 5.38 4.10 17.92
N HIS A 162 4.92 4.82 16.90
CA HIS A 162 5.62 4.93 15.63
C HIS A 162 6.89 5.79 15.76
N VAL A 163 8.05 5.24 15.39
CA VAL A 163 9.37 5.88 15.52
C VAL A 163 9.97 6.22 14.15
N GLY A 164 9.65 5.47 13.11
CA GLY A 164 10.20 5.74 11.78
C GLY A 164 9.61 4.86 10.69
N ILE A 165 9.94 5.22 9.45
CA ILE A 165 9.50 4.53 8.24
C ILE A 165 10.73 4.14 7.42
N LEU A 166 10.82 2.88 7.03
CA LEU A 166 11.82 2.37 6.10
C LEU A 166 11.15 2.10 4.75
N THR A 167 11.59 2.81 3.72
CA THR A 167 11.18 2.59 2.32
C THR A 167 12.11 1.61 1.63
N VAL A 168 11.70 1.03 0.49
CA VAL A 168 12.61 0.21 -0.34
C VAL A 168 13.88 0.96 -0.71
N GLN A 169 13.79 2.27 -0.96
CA GLN A 169 14.94 3.12 -1.24
C GLN A 169 15.91 3.17 -0.06
N SER A 170 15.43 3.54 1.13
CA SER A 170 16.27 3.61 2.34
C SER A 170 16.88 2.25 2.71
N LEU A 171 16.19 1.14 2.42
CA LEU A 171 16.68 -0.22 2.61
C LEU A 171 17.73 -0.60 1.56
N ALA A 172 17.57 -0.17 0.31
CA ALA A 172 18.52 -0.42 -0.76
C ALA A 172 19.83 0.38 -0.55
N GLU A 173 19.73 1.59 0.00
CA GLU A 173 20.87 2.46 0.32
C GLU A 173 21.61 2.00 1.59
N ASN A 174 20.89 1.82 2.70
CA ASN A 174 21.51 1.57 4.02
C ASN A 174 21.64 0.08 4.38
N HIS A 175 20.88 -0.79 3.70
CA HIS A 175 20.80 -2.22 4.01
C HIS A 175 20.86 -3.10 2.75
N ARG A 176 21.69 -2.69 1.79
CA ARG A 176 21.82 -3.32 0.46
C ARG A 176 21.97 -4.84 0.52
N ASP A 177 22.86 -5.36 1.36
CA ASP A 177 23.08 -6.81 1.49
C ASP A 177 21.86 -7.58 1.98
N ALA A 178 21.04 -6.96 2.84
CA ALA A 178 19.81 -7.58 3.31
C ALA A 178 18.79 -7.67 2.17
N VAL A 179 18.66 -6.58 1.41
CA VAL A 179 17.77 -6.47 0.24
C VAL A 179 18.21 -7.42 -0.88
N GLU A 180 19.48 -7.43 -1.28
CA GLU A 180 19.98 -8.30 -2.35
C GLU A 180 19.79 -9.80 -2.01
N ARG A 181 20.04 -10.20 -0.76
CA ARG A 181 19.79 -11.58 -0.31
C ARG A 181 18.31 -11.95 -0.33
N VAL A 182 17.41 -10.98 -0.17
CA VAL A 182 15.96 -11.20 -0.31
C VAL A 182 15.59 -11.31 -1.79
N ILE A 183 16.08 -10.40 -2.63
CA ILE A 183 15.84 -10.39 -4.07
C ILE A 183 16.24 -11.71 -4.72
N ARG A 184 17.38 -12.32 -4.32
CA ARG A 184 17.83 -13.62 -4.83
C ARG A 184 16.86 -14.78 -4.53
N ARG A 185 15.96 -14.63 -3.55
CA ARG A 185 14.99 -15.65 -3.15
C ARG A 185 13.58 -15.39 -3.67
N LEU A 186 13.37 -14.28 -4.40
CA LEU A 186 12.10 -14.00 -5.03
C LEU A 186 11.93 -14.84 -6.30
N PRO A 187 10.68 -15.17 -6.69
CA PRO A 187 10.37 -15.74 -8.01
C PRO A 187 10.95 -14.88 -9.14
N GLY A 188 11.33 -15.53 -10.26
CA GLY A 188 12.14 -14.93 -11.33
C GLY A 188 11.69 -13.54 -11.78
N ASP A 189 10.40 -13.37 -12.08
CA ASP A 189 9.86 -12.09 -12.56
C ASP A 189 9.90 -10.99 -11.49
N LEU A 190 9.62 -11.34 -10.23
CA LEU A 190 9.69 -10.40 -9.11
C LEU A 190 11.14 -10.03 -8.80
N ALA A 191 12.05 -11.00 -8.82
CA ALA A 191 13.48 -10.78 -8.63
C ALA A 191 14.05 -9.84 -9.71
N MET A 192 13.70 -10.06 -10.98
CA MET A 192 14.13 -9.23 -12.09
C MET A 192 13.67 -7.77 -11.93
N ARG A 193 12.39 -7.57 -11.59
CA ARG A 193 11.82 -6.22 -11.37
C ARG A 193 12.48 -5.50 -10.21
N MET A 194 12.75 -6.20 -9.10
CA MET A 194 13.46 -5.59 -7.97
C MET A 194 14.91 -5.25 -8.29
N ARG A 195 15.63 -6.10 -9.03
CA ARG A 195 17.00 -5.77 -9.48
C ARG A 195 17.01 -4.52 -10.35
N LYS A 196 16.03 -4.37 -11.27
CA LYS A 196 15.89 -3.17 -12.10
C LYS A 196 15.62 -1.93 -11.24
N LEU A 197 14.74 -2.05 -10.24
CA LEU A 197 14.43 -0.96 -9.32
C LEU A 197 15.64 -0.54 -8.46
N THR A 198 16.33 -1.49 -7.83
CA THR A 198 17.50 -1.18 -6.99
C THR A 198 18.66 -0.61 -7.80
N ARG A 199 18.81 -1.03 -9.06
CA ARG A 199 19.80 -0.42 -9.98
C ARG A 199 19.47 1.03 -10.30
N ARG A 200 18.19 1.36 -10.57
CA ARG A 200 17.77 2.75 -10.79
C ARG A 200 18.00 3.62 -9.58
N ILE A 201 17.63 3.14 -8.39
CA ILE A 201 17.92 3.84 -7.12
C ILE A 201 19.42 4.11 -6.99
N GLY A 202 20.27 3.11 -7.24
CA GLY A 202 21.72 3.29 -7.19
C GLY A 202 22.33 4.17 -8.30
N GLN A 203 21.58 4.47 -9.37
CA GLN A 203 21.98 5.40 -10.44
C GLN A 203 21.44 6.82 -10.19
N GLU A 204 20.29 6.93 -9.54
CA GLU A 204 19.62 8.19 -9.18
C GLU A 204 20.09 8.76 -7.83
N SER A 205 20.81 7.98 -7.01
CA SER A 205 21.50 8.51 -5.83
C SER A 205 22.76 9.26 -6.26
N PRO A 206 22.80 10.62 -6.23
CA PRO A 206 24.07 11.31 -6.32
C PRO A 206 24.92 10.90 -5.12
N ALA A 207 26.19 10.59 -5.36
CA ALA A 207 27.16 10.54 -4.29
C ALA A 207 27.15 11.89 -3.53
N ASN A 208 27.12 11.82 -2.20
CA ASN A 208 27.18 12.91 -1.20
C ASN A 208 25.81 13.54 -0.86
N THR A 209 25.41 13.64 0.40
CA THR A 209 26.13 14.35 1.47
C THR A 209 25.64 13.90 2.83
N ILE A 210 26.57 13.45 3.67
CA ILE A 210 26.37 13.36 5.12
C ILE A 210 25.99 14.76 5.60
N THR A 211 24.72 15.00 5.95
CA THR A 211 24.36 16.15 6.77
C THR A 211 24.70 15.80 8.21
N SER A 212 25.99 15.77 8.51
CA SER A 212 26.49 15.86 9.87
C SER A 212 26.05 17.22 10.39
N ALA A 213 25.15 17.21 11.37
CA ALA A 213 24.82 18.36 12.19
C ALA A 213 26.09 18.84 12.90
N ALA A 214 26.79 19.81 12.31
CA ALA A 214 27.87 20.54 12.96
C ALA A 214 28.15 21.87 12.22
N LYS A 215 27.35 22.90 12.52
CA LYS A 215 27.79 24.28 12.81
C LYS A 215 26.56 25.18 12.90
N SER A 216 26.20 25.50 14.13
CA SER A 216 25.28 26.58 14.47
C SER A 216 25.75 27.88 13.79
N PRO A 217 24.90 28.57 13.01
CA PRO A 217 25.15 29.97 12.72
C PRO A 217 24.82 30.78 13.97
N GLY A 218 25.78 31.58 14.43
CA GLY A 218 25.65 32.47 15.58
C GLY A 218 24.41 33.35 15.42
N ARG A 219 23.45 33.17 16.33
CA ARG A 219 22.33 34.07 16.49
C ARG A 219 22.77 35.15 17.48
N SER A 220 23.14 36.31 16.94
CA SER A 220 23.35 37.53 17.70
C SER A 220 22.08 37.84 18.50
N ILE A 221 22.25 37.95 19.81
CA ILE A 221 21.21 38.38 20.74
C ILE A 221 21.03 39.89 20.52
N PRO A 222 19.82 40.39 20.21
CA PRO A 222 19.59 41.84 20.19
C PRO A 222 19.63 42.38 21.64
N PRO A 223 20.19 43.59 21.87
CA PRO A 223 20.31 44.15 23.21
C PRO A 223 18.93 44.45 23.83
N THR A 224 18.81 44.10 25.10
CA THR A 224 17.66 44.34 25.97
C THR A 224 17.35 45.84 26.07
N PRO A 225 16.11 46.31 25.84
CA PRO A 225 15.73 47.69 26.12
C PRO A 225 15.65 47.96 27.64
N PRO A 226 15.90 49.20 28.09
CA PRO A 226 15.90 49.57 29.51
C PRO A 226 14.50 49.50 30.13
N PRO A 227 14.40 49.35 31.47
CA PRO A 227 13.13 49.11 32.16
C PRO A 227 12.24 50.37 32.12
N VAL A 228 11.04 50.21 31.56
CA VAL A 228 9.97 51.21 31.62
C VAL A 228 9.45 51.31 33.06
N GLY A 229 9.43 52.54 33.56
CA GLY A 229 9.11 52.89 34.93
C GLY A 229 7.72 52.47 35.39
N LYS A 230 7.64 52.22 36.70
CA LYS A 230 6.43 52.01 37.49
C LYS A 230 5.40 53.11 37.21
N GLN A 231 4.24 52.74 36.69
CA GLN A 231 3.01 53.50 36.91
C GLN A 231 1.97 52.55 37.51
N GLY A 232 1.54 52.91 38.72
CA GLY A 232 0.61 52.15 39.52
C GLY A 232 -0.77 52.13 38.88
N PHE A 233 -1.36 50.95 38.85
CA PHE A 233 -2.81 50.80 38.70
C PHE A 233 -3.37 50.23 39.99
N ARG A 234 -4.23 51.06 40.59
CA ARG A 234 -5.03 50.80 41.78
C ARG A 234 -5.94 49.59 41.54
N ARG A 235 -6.05 48.73 42.56
CA ARG A 235 -7.08 47.69 42.66
C ARG A 235 -8.46 48.34 42.78
N PRO A 236 -9.49 47.85 42.06
CA PRO A 236 -10.87 48.06 42.46
C PRO A 236 -11.27 47.01 43.50
N ASP A 237 -11.84 47.48 44.60
CA ASP A 237 -12.36 46.68 45.71
C ASP A 237 -13.48 45.74 45.28
N THR A 238 -13.43 44.52 45.78
CA THR A 238 -14.50 43.53 45.66
C THR A 238 -15.49 43.72 46.81
N PRO A 239 -16.81 43.83 46.59
CA PRO A 239 -17.76 43.87 47.68
C PRO A 239 -17.95 42.46 48.27
N ARG A 240 -17.79 42.37 49.59
CA ARG A 240 -18.28 41.26 50.42
C ARG A 240 -19.80 41.31 50.46
N HIS A 241 -20.47 40.24 50.03
CA HIS A 241 -21.81 39.91 50.52
C HIS A 241 -21.69 38.81 51.57
N VAL A 242 -22.24 39.10 52.74
CA VAL A 242 -22.52 38.19 53.84
C VAL A 242 -24.04 38.23 54.02
N ALA A 243 -24.62 37.05 54.22
CA ALA A 243 -26.03 36.70 54.45
C ALA A 243 -26.94 36.76 53.21
#